data_AF-A0A936BRZ9-F1
#
_entry.id   AF-A0A936BRZ9-F1
#
_cell.length_a   1.000
_cell.length_b   1.000
_cell.length_c   1.000
_cell.angle_alpha   90.00
_cell.angle_beta   90.00
_cell.angle_gamma   90.00
#
_symmetry.space_group_name_H-M   'P 1'
#
loop_
_entity.id
_entity.type
_entity.pdbx_description
1 polymer ?
#
loop_
_entity_poly.entity_id
_entity_poly.type
_entity_poly.pdbx_seq_one_letter_code
_entity_poly.pdbx_strand_id
1 'polypeptide(L)'
;MKVGKDVIEASGQTLLRSGTEINEKHLRILRSWGVQQVDIEGDKPPDADDNFLARATPAMLDRAQAAVGERFHRTDPAHPAIAELMRLAILDEIRNQAAASAP
;
A
#
# COMPACT_ATOMS: atom_id res chain seq x y z
N MET A 1 11.77 -14.36 10.75
CA MET A 1 10.92 -13.28 10.21
C MET A 1 9.68 -13.17 11.09
N LYS A 2 9.45 -12.02 11.73
CA LYS A 2 8.32 -11.81 12.65
C LYS A 2 7.33 -10.81 12.08
N VAL A 3 6.06 -10.99 12.40
CA VAL A 3 4.99 -10.06 12.03
C VAL A 3 5.16 -8.75 12.81
N GLY A 4 5.13 -7.60 12.14
CA GLY A 4 5.26 -6.28 12.75
C GLY A 4 3.97 -5.76 13.41
N LYS A 5 2.79 -6.07 12.85
CA LYS A 5 1.47 -5.68 13.38
C LYS A 5 0.47 -6.81 13.27
N ASP A 6 -0.55 -6.80 14.13
CA ASP A 6 -1.64 -7.78 14.07
C ASP A 6 -2.25 -7.84 12.66
N VAL A 7 -2.33 -9.06 12.11
CA VAL A 7 -3.00 -9.32 10.83
C VAL A 7 -4.43 -9.69 11.14
N ILE A 8 -5.36 -8.90 10.64
CA ILE A 8 -6.79 -9.03 10.89
C ILE A 8 -7.47 -9.30 9.56
N GLU A 9 -8.39 -10.25 9.50
CA GLU A 9 -9.23 -10.47 8.31
C GLU A 9 -10.46 -9.54 8.29
N ALA A 10 -11.23 -9.56 7.20
CA ALA A 10 -12.30 -8.61 6.94
C ALA A 10 -13.42 -8.57 7.99
N SER A 11 -13.70 -9.67 8.70
CA SER A 11 -14.70 -9.74 9.77
C SER A 11 -14.15 -9.31 11.14
N GLY A 12 -12.86 -8.96 11.24
CA GLY A 12 -12.21 -8.51 12.47
C GLY A 12 -11.50 -9.61 13.26
N GLN A 13 -11.45 -10.85 12.76
CA GLN A 13 -10.72 -11.94 13.40
C GLN A 13 -9.21 -11.76 13.20
N THR A 14 -8.45 -11.87 14.28
CA THR A 14 -6.97 -11.86 14.21
C THR A 14 -6.46 -13.19 13.66
N LEU A 15 -5.75 -13.14 12.53
CA LEU A 15 -5.08 -14.28 11.91
C LEU A 15 -3.71 -14.53 12.53
N LEU A 16 -2.92 -13.48 12.75
CA LEU A 16 -1.59 -13.53 13.36
C LEU A 16 -1.40 -12.31 14.26
N ARG A 17 -0.78 -12.50 15.42
CA ARG A 17 -0.42 -11.38 16.31
C ARG A 17 0.96 -10.82 15.96
N SER A 18 1.18 -9.56 16.25
CA SER A 18 2.51 -8.95 16.23
C SER A 18 3.52 -9.79 17.03
N GLY A 19 4.74 -9.88 16.53
CA GLY A 19 5.82 -10.72 17.07
C GLY A 19 5.74 -12.20 16.68
N THR A 20 4.67 -12.66 16.02
CA THR A 20 4.55 -14.06 15.60
C THR A 20 5.61 -14.38 14.55
N GLU A 21 6.37 -15.46 14.76
CA GLU A 21 7.29 -15.96 13.76
C GLU A 21 6.55 -16.57 12.57
N ILE A 22 6.90 -16.13 11.36
CA ILE A 22 6.31 -16.64 10.13
C ILE A 22 6.98 -17.96 9.75
N ASN A 23 6.15 -18.97 9.55
CA ASN A 23 6.52 -20.25 8.99
C ASN A 23 5.60 -20.58 7.80
N GLU A 24 5.85 -21.70 7.14
CA GLU A 24 5.11 -22.10 5.94
C GLU A 24 3.60 -22.32 6.20
N LYS A 25 3.22 -22.78 7.40
CA LYS A 25 1.82 -22.92 7.80
C LYS A 25 1.13 -21.55 7.86
N HIS A 26 1.78 -20.55 8.44
CA HIS A 26 1.27 -19.18 8.48
C HIS A 26 1.11 -18.60 7.07
N LEU A 27 2.08 -18.85 6.17
CA LEU A 27 1.97 -18.42 4.77
C LEU A 27 0.78 -19.06 4.03
N ARG A 28 0.47 -20.34 4.28
CA ARG A 28 -0.75 -20.96 3.72
C ARG A 28 -2.02 -20.31 4.25
N ILE A 29 -2.10 -20.06 5.57
CA ILE A 29 -3.26 -19.41 6.19
C ILE A 29 -3.49 -18.03 5.55
N LEU A 30 -2.45 -17.20 5.49
CA LEU A 30 -2.54 -15.86 4.90
C LEU A 30 -3.04 -15.89 3.45
N ARG A 31 -2.52 -16.81 2.63
CA ARG A 31 -2.96 -16.98 1.24
C ARG A 31 -4.41 -17.45 1.13
N SER A 32 -4.83 -18.40 1.95
CA SER A 32 -6.22 -18.89 1.97
C SER A 32 -7.21 -17.80 2.34
N TRP A 33 -6.80 -16.85 3.18
CA TRP A 33 -7.60 -15.68 3.55
C TRP A 33 -7.44 -14.49 2.59
N GLY A 34 -6.69 -14.63 1.50
CA GLY A 34 -6.51 -13.58 0.50
C GLY A 34 -5.66 -12.39 0.99
N VAL A 35 -4.87 -12.57 2.05
CA VAL A 35 -3.98 -11.52 2.57
C VAL A 35 -2.85 -11.29 1.57
N GLN A 36 -2.81 -10.09 0.96
CA GLN A 36 -1.82 -9.74 -0.06
C GLN A 36 -0.50 -9.25 0.53
N GLN A 37 -0.54 -8.54 1.67
CA GLN A 37 0.62 -7.94 2.31
C GLN A 37 0.50 -8.04 3.84
N VAL A 38 1.65 -8.17 4.52
CA VAL A 38 1.76 -8.18 5.98
C VAL A 38 3.02 -7.40 6.36
N ASP A 39 2.91 -6.55 7.38
CA ASP A 39 4.05 -5.83 7.95
C ASP A 39 5.02 -6.81 8.63
N ILE A 40 6.31 -6.71 8.35
CA ILE A 40 7.37 -7.53 8.96
C ILE A 40 8.23 -6.68 9.90
N GLU A 41 8.54 -7.21 11.06
CA GLU A 41 9.43 -6.57 12.03
C GLU A 41 10.85 -6.44 11.45
N GLY A 42 11.39 -5.22 11.46
CA GLY A 42 12.74 -4.91 11.00
C GLY A 42 12.91 -4.85 9.48
N ASP A 43 11.84 -5.11 8.73
CA ASP A 43 11.86 -4.92 7.28
C ASP A 43 11.69 -3.44 6.98
N LYS A 44 12.80 -2.80 6.58
CA LYS A 44 12.71 -1.52 5.86
C LYS A 44 12.21 -1.87 4.46
N PRO A 45 11.24 -1.13 3.90
CA PRO A 45 10.82 -1.34 2.52
C PRO A 45 12.07 -1.43 1.62
N PRO A 46 12.13 -2.41 0.70
CA PRO A 46 13.33 -2.71 -0.08
C PRO A 46 13.93 -1.44 -0.69
N ASP A 47 15.27 -1.41 -0.67
CA ASP A 47 16.13 -0.26 -0.87
C ASP A 47 15.73 0.68 -2.03
N ALA A 48 15.61 1.96 -1.66
CA ALA A 48 16.15 3.19 -2.25
C ALA A 48 16.19 3.47 -3.77
N ASP A 49 16.12 2.49 -4.67
CA ASP A 49 16.20 2.77 -6.13
C ASP A 49 14.89 3.34 -6.69
N ASP A 50 13.80 3.25 -5.93
CA ASP A 50 12.47 3.69 -6.35
C ASP A 50 11.77 4.52 -5.25
N ASN A 51 12.53 5.25 -4.42
CA ASN A 51 11.95 6.16 -3.42
C ASN A 51 11.47 7.46 -4.09
N PHE A 52 10.60 7.33 -5.10
CA PHE A 52 9.92 8.46 -5.75
C PHE A 52 9.19 9.33 -4.72
N LEU A 53 8.78 8.74 -3.59
CA LEU A 53 8.21 9.46 -2.45
C LEU A 53 9.19 10.44 -1.80
N ALA A 54 10.49 10.15 -1.78
CA ALA A 54 11.49 11.13 -1.32
C ALA A 54 11.61 12.34 -2.26
N ARG A 55 11.24 12.19 -3.54
CA ARG A 55 11.18 13.27 -4.52
C ARG A 55 9.79 13.91 -4.62
N ALA A 56 8.80 13.37 -3.91
CA ALA A 56 7.44 13.87 -3.95
C ALA A 56 7.37 15.25 -3.26
N THR A 57 6.95 16.25 -4.02
CA THR A 57 6.64 17.58 -3.48
C THR A 57 5.15 17.72 -3.20
N PRO A 58 4.72 18.66 -2.33
CA PRO A 58 3.31 18.95 -2.14
C PRO A 58 2.57 19.24 -3.46
N ALA A 59 3.23 19.96 -4.39
CA ALA A 59 2.66 20.25 -5.70
C ALA A 59 2.44 18.99 -6.56
N MET A 60 3.34 17.99 -6.47
CA MET A 60 3.16 16.71 -7.17
C MET A 60 1.98 15.93 -6.58
N LEU A 61 1.83 15.96 -5.25
CA LEU A 61 0.72 15.33 -4.55
C LEU A 61 -0.62 15.98 -4.95
N ASP A 62 -0.71 17.31 -4.92
CA ASP A 62 -1.93 18.05 -5.30
C ASP A 62 -2.32 17.75 -6.76
N ARG A 63 -1.33 17.75 -7.68
CA ARG A 63 -1.55 17.40 -9.08
C ARG A 63 -2.01 15.95 -9.25
N ALA A 64 -1.41 15.02 -8.52
CA ALA A 64 -1.79 13.61 -8.57
C ALA A 64 -3.21 13.39 -8.02
N GLN A 65 -3.56 14.03 -6.90
CA GLN A 65 -4.91 13.97 -6.33
C GLN A 65 -5.95 14.54 -7.29
N ALA A 66 -5.69 15.67 -7.92
CA ALA A 66 -6.61 16.26 -8.91
C ALA A 66 -6.80 15.34 -10.13
N ALA A 67 -5.70 14.81 -10.69
CA ALA A 67 -5.75 13.92 -11.85
C ALA A 67 -6.49 12.61 -11.55
N VAL A 68 -6.24 11.99 -10.40
CA VAL A 68 -6.92 10.76 -9.98
C VAL A 68 -8.37 11.04 -9.60
N GLY A 69 -8.65 12.14 -8.90
CA GLY A 69 -10.02 12.55 -8.58
C GLY A 69 -10.90 12.67 -9.82
N GLU A 70 -10.38 13.27 -10.89
CA GLU A 70 -11.09 13.36 -12.17
C GLU A 70 -11.34 11.98 -12.81
N ARG A 71 -10.36 11.06 -12.76
CA ARG A 71 -10.53 9.69 -13.29
C ARG A 71 -11.61 8.90 -12.52
N PHE A 72 -11.74 9.16 -11.23
CA PHE A 72 -12.65 8.45 -10.33
C PHE A 72 -13.95 9.22 -10.02
N HIS A 73 -14.25 10.34 -10.69
CA HIS A 73 -15.39 11.20 -10.38
C HIS A 73 -16.77 10.51 -10.42
N ARG A 74 -16.89 9.35 -11.09
CA ARG A 74 -18.12 8.54 -11.18
C ARG A 74 -18.18 7.40 -10.17
N THR A 75 -17.22 7.32 -9.26
CA THR A 75 -17.15 6.27 -8.24
C THR A 75 -17.50 6.85 -6.87
N ASP A 76 -17.85 5.97 -5.93
CA ASP A 76 -18.02 6.36 -4.53
C ASP A 76 -16.65 6.29 -3.82
N PRO A 77 -16.03 7.43 -3.47
CA PRO A 77 -14.73 7.46 -2.80
C PRO A 77 -14.78 6.90 -1.37
N ALA A 78 -15.97 6.79 -0.75
CA ALA A 78 -16.12 6.18 0.56
C ALA A 78 -16.10 4.64 0.51
N HIS A 79 -16.28 4.04 -0.67
CA HIS A 79 -16.22 2.59 -0.82
C HIS A 79 -14.77 2.09 -0.62
N PRO A 80 -14.49 1.13 0.28
CA PRO A 80 -13.12 0.73 0.64
C PRO A 80 -12.25 0.33 -0.55
N ALA A 81 -12.81 -0.41 -1.52
CA ALA A 81 -12.08 -0.79 -2.73
C ALA A 81 -11.73 0.41 -3.62
N ILE A 82 -12.60 1.42 -3.70
CA ILE A 82 -12.36 2.63 -4.49
C ILE A 82 -11.31 3.50 -3.80
N ALA A 83 -11.42 3.69 -2.49
CA ALA A 83 -10.44 4.43 -1.70
C ALA A 83 -9.03 3.86 -1.88
N GLU A 84 -8.89 2.53 -1.85
CA GLU A 84 -7.60 1.88 -2.05
C GLU A 84 -7.09 2.00 -3.49
N LEU A 85 -7.96 1.85 -4.49
CA LEU A 85 -7.60 2.08 -5.90
C LEU A 85 -7.14 3.52 -6.14
N MET A 86 -7.83 4.50 -5.56
CA MET A 86 -7.43 5.91 -5.64
C MET A 86 -6.08 6.14 -4.96
N ARG A 87 -5.84 5.55 -3.78
CA ARG A 87 -4.56 5.64 -3.08
C ARG A 87 -3.42 5.09 -3.93
N LEU A 88 -3.59 3.91 -4.53
CA LEU A 88 -2.59 3.29 -5.40
C LEU A 88 -2.37 4.10 -6.68
N ALA A 89 -3.44 4.61 -7.30
CA ALA A 89 -3.35 5.45 -8.48
C ALA A 89 -2.62 6.78 -8.22
N ILE A 90 -2.81 7.40 -7.04
CA ILE A 90 -2.08 8.60 -6.65
C ILE A 90 -0.58 8.30 -6.51
N LEU A 91 -0.22 7.18 -5.88
CA LEU A 91 1.18 6.77 -5.76
C LEU A 91 1.83 6.57 -7.13
N ASP A 92 1.13 5.91 -8.05
CA ASP A 92 1.64 5.68 -9.40
C ASP A 92 1.77 6.98 -10.21
N GLU A 93 0.81 7.90 -10.08
CA GLU A 93 0.87 9.21 -10.72
C GLU A 93 2.06 10.04 -10.21
N ILE A 94 2.36 9.99 -8.91
CA ILE A 94 3.56 10.66 -8.34
C ILE A 94 4.84 10.01 -8.87
N ARG A 95 4.90 8.67 -8.98
CA ARG A 95 6.02 7.96 -9.59
C ARG A 95 6.26 8.42 -11.03
N ASN A 96 5.20 8.52 -11.83
CA ASN A 96 5.27 8.96 -13.22
C ASN A 96 5.75 10.43 -13.33
N GLN A 97 5.30 11.32 -12.45
CA GLN A 97 5.79 12.70 -12.38
C GLN A 97 7.27 12.78 -11.98
N ALA A 98 7.71 11.96 -11.02
CA ALA A 98 9.09 11.90 -10.57
C ALA A 98 10.04 11.40 -11.66
N ALA A 99 9.60 10.40 -12.45
CA ALA A 99 10.33 9.88 -13.60
C ALA A 99 10.44 10.93 -14.73
N ALA A 100 9.35 11.67 -15.01
CA ALA A 100 9.34 12.74 -16.03
C ALA A 100 10.18 13.97 -15.63
N SER A 101 10.54 14.10 -14.37
CA SER A 101 11.34 15.22 -13.82
C SER A 101 12.81 14.86 -13.57
N ALA A 102 13.24 13.65 -13.95
CA ALA A 102 14.64 13.24 -13.88
C ALA A 102 15.42 13.78 -15.11
N PRO A 103 16.63 14.36 -14.93
CA PRO A 103 17.43 14.90 -16.02
C PRO A 103 18.02 13.82 -16.94
#